data_AF-A0A7X3A8D3-F1
#
_entry.id   AF-A0A7X3A8D3-F1
#
_cell.length_a   1.000
_cell.length_b   1.000
_cell.length_c   1.000
_cell.angle_alpha   90.00
_cell.angle_beta   90.00
_cell.angle_gamma   90.00
#
_symmetry.space_group_name_H-M   'P 1'
#
loop_
_entity.id
_entity.type
_entity.pdbx_description
1 polymer ?
#
loop_
_entity_poly.entity_id
_entity_poly.type
_entity_poly.pdbx_seq_one_letter_code
_entity_poly.pdbx_strand_id
1 'polypeptide(L)'
;MTSGRDLPPNHLTDSRIHRILDTNHPLCREDVVWMLEYIKKKVADEDPALAELSQPRLLKSFHCFAEAAMSLVHRRHCSAQEASRLRGWLSEAAFGLTSQPPKLGGQRRIGD
;
A
#
# COMPACT_ATOMS: atom_id res chain seq x y z
N MET A 1 20.63 24.40 17.42
CA MET A 1 20.63 22.94 17.70
C MET A 1 19.33 22.69 18.46
N THR A 2 18.27 22.05 17.99
CA THR A 2 18.06 21.01 16.98
C THR A 2 16.65 21.18 16.39
N SER A 3 16.54 21.21 15.06
CA SER A 3 15.26 21.28 14.35
C SER A 3 14.45 19.99 14.58
N GLY A 4 13.39 20.08 15.37
CA GLY A 4 12.33 19.07 15.43
C GLY A 4 11.61 19.07 14.09
N ARG A 5 11.76 17.99 13.33
CA ARG A 5 11.10 17.79 12.05
C ARG A 5 9.63 17.45 12.29
N ASP A 6 8.78 18.46 12.31
CA ASP A 6 7.36 18.30 11.98
C ASP A 6 7.25 18.02 10.47
N LEU A 7 7.51 16.78 10.08
CA LEU A 7 7.16 16.27 8.75
C LEU A 7 5.63 16.10 8.72
N PRO A 8 4.94 16.56 7.65
CA PRO A 8 3.50 16.39 7.56
C PRO A 8 3.15 14.89 7.60
N PRO A 9 2.05 14.51 8.25
CA PRO A 9 1.67 13.11 8.51
C PRO A 9 1.59 12.23 7.24
N ASN A 10 1.42 12.85 6.08
CA ASN A 10 1.40 12.17 4.79
C ASN A 10 2.75 11.55 4.42
N HIS A 11 3.89 12.21 4.71
CA HIS A 11 5.22 11.69 4.36
C HIS A 11 5.59 10.41 5.13
N LEU A 12 5.16 10.30 6.40
CA LEU A 12 5.38 9.10 7.21
C LEU A 12 4.50 7.94 6.74
N THR A 13 3.26 8.25 6.33
CA THR A 13 2.31 7.29 5.76
C THR A 13 2.84 6.72 4.45
N ASP A 14 3.29 7.59 3.53
CA ASP A 14 3.85 7.17 2.25
C ASP A 14 5.13 6.36 2.41
N SER A 15 6.01 6.75 3.34
CA SER A 15 7.24 6.01 3.65
C SER A 15 6.93 4.60 4.18
N ARG A 16 5.89 4.48 5.02
CA ARG A 16 5.46 3.19 5.56
C ARG A 16 4.83 2.32 4.46
N ILE A 17 3.96 2.88 3.62
CA ILE A 17 3.41 2.18 2.46
C ILE A 17 4.53 1.66 1.55
N HIS A 18 5.52 2.49 1.23
CA HIS A 18 6.66 2.10 0.40
C HIS A 18 7.44 0.92 1.02
N ARG A 19 7.69 0.96 2.33
CA ARG A 19 8.36 -0.13 3.05
C ARG A 19 7.55 -1.43 3.01
N ILE A 20 6.23 -1.34 3.20
CA ILE A 20 5.31 -2.49 3.18
C ILE A 20 5.22 -3.11 1.78
N LEU A 21 5.40 -2.31 0.73
CA LEU A 21 5.38 -2.77 -0.66
C LEU A 21 6.77 -3.16 -1.20
N ASP A 22 7.87 -2.79 -0.54
CA ASP A 22 9.25 -3.14 -0.93
C ASP A 22 9.58 -4.62 -0.72
N THR A 23 9.85 -5.35 -1.81
CA THR A 23 10.18 -6.78 -1.83
C THR A 23 11.43 -7.15 -1.03
N ASN A 24 12.32 -6.20 -0.76
CA ASN A 24 13.54 -6.42 0.03
C ASN A 24 13.28 -6.37 1.55
N HIS A 25 12.11 -5.90 1.99
CA HIS A 25 11.73 -5.86 3.39
C HIS A 25 10.96 -7.14 3.78
N PRO A 26 11.20 -7.75 4.96
CA PRO A 26 10.31 -8.80 5.45
C PRO A 26 8.93 -8.20 5.74
N LEU A 27 7.87 -8.78 5.18
CA LEU A 27 6.51 -8.33 5.46
C LEU A 27 6.06 -8.89 6.81
N CYS A 28 5.92 -8.02 7.80
CA CYS A 28 5.45 -8.39 9.14
C CYS A 28 3.92 -8.32 9.24
N ARG A 29 3.35 -9.03 10.21
CA ARG A 29 1.89 -9.01 10.46
C ARG A 29 1.40 -7.60 10.79
N GLU A 30 2.18 -6.86 11.57
CA GLU A 30 1.87 -5.51 12.03
C GLU A 30 1.80 -4.53 10.86
N ASP A 31 2.63 -4.73 9.84
CA ASP A 31 2.63 -3.95 8.62
C ASP A 31 1.36 -4.20 7.79
N VAL A 32 0.94 -5.46 7.67
CA VAL A 32 -0.31 -5.82 6.97
C VAL A 32 -1.52 -5.24 7.69
N VAL A 33 -1.61 -5.41 9.02
CA VAL A 33 -2.69 -4.87 9.83
C VAL A 33 -2.76 -3.34 9.69
N TRP A 34 -1.61 -2.67 9.78
CA TRP A 34 -1.56 -1.22 9.63
C TRP A 34 -2.06 -0.76 8.24
N MET A 35 -1.68 -1.46 7.17
CA MET A 35 -2.12 -1.10 5.82
C MET A 35 -3.63 -1.34 5.62
N LEU A 36 -4.18 -2.41 6.19
CA LEU A 36 -5.63 -2.65 6.19
C LEU A 36 -6.37 -1.57 6.99
N GLU A 37 -5.86 -1.16 8.15
CA GLU A 37 -6.44 -0.06 8.94
C GLU A 37 -6.41 1.26 8.17
N TYR A 38 -5.31 1.54 7.46
CA TYR A 38 -5.20 2.72 6.60
C TYR A 38 -6.25 2.72 5.48
N ILE A 39 -6.38 1.62 4.73
CA ILE A 39 -7.38 1.50 3.66
C ILE A 39 -8.79 1.67 4.23
N LYS A 40 -9.10 0.98 5.34
CA LYS A 40 -10.39 1.09 6.04
C LYS A 40 -10.70 2.54 6.42
N LYS A 41 -9.71 3.25 6.97
CA LYS A 41 -9.85 4.66 7.34
C LYS A 41 -10.16 5.51 6.11
N LYS A 42 -9.45 5.32 4.99
CA LYS A 42 -9.68 6.06 3.75
C LYS A 42 -11.06 5.80 3.13
N VAL A 43 -11.56 4.57 3.24
CA VAL A 43 -12.94 4.24 2.84
C VAL A 43 -13.95 4.96 3.73
N ALA A 44 -13.74 4.97 5.05
CA ALA A 44 -14.63 5.63 6.01
C ALA A 44 -14.61 7.17 5.88
N ASP A 45 -13.47 7.74 5.49
CA ASP A 45 -13.30 9.17 5.22
C ASP A 45 -13.83 9.57 3.82
N GLU A 46 -14.41 8.63 3.05
CA GLU A 46 -14.89 8.84 1.67
C GLU A 46 -13.83 9.52 0.78
N ASP A 47 -12.57 9.06 0.89
CA ASP A 47 -11.44 9.68 0.17
C ASP A 47 -11.77 9.81 -1.34
N PRO A 48 -11.64 11.00 -1.94
CA PRO A 48 -11.95 11.21 -3.36
C PRO A 48 -11.22 10.24 -4.29
N ALA A 49 -10.01 9.81 -3.92
CA ALA A 49 -9.24 8.85 -4.71
C ALA A 49 -9.88 7.45 -4.76
N LEU A 50 -10.79 7.14 -3.83
CA LEU A 50 -11.62 5.93 -3.83
C LEU A 50 -13.01 6.20 -4.41
N ALA A 51 -13.62 7.34 -4.07
CA ALA A 51 -14.97 7.70 -4.52
C ALA A 51 -15.06 7.83 -6.05
N GLU A 52 -13.99 8.33 -6.69
CA GLU A 52 -13.90 8.48 -8.15
C GLU A 52 -13.55 7.18 -8.89
N LEU A 53 -13.29 6.07 -8.17
CA LEU A 53 -13.00 4.79 -8.81
C LEU A 53 -14.26 4.18 -9.41
N SER A 54 -14.11 3.51 -10.55
CA SER A 54 -15.20 2.73 -11.14
C SER A 54 -15.62 1.57 -10.24
N GLN A 55 -16.90 1.19 -10.29
CA GLN A 55 -17.44 0.08 -9.49
C GLN A 55 -16.66 -1.25 -9.64
N PRO A 56 -16.23 -1.68 -10.85
CA PRO A 56 -15.39 -2.88 -10.99
C PRO A 56 -14.04 -2.76 -10.27
N ARG A 57 -13.46 -1.56 -10.22
CA ARG A 57 -12.20 -1.30 -9.52
C ARG A 57 -12.38 -1.38 -8.01
N LEU A 58 -13.46 -0.79 -7.48
CA LEU A 58 -13.80 -0.88 -6.06
C LEU A 58 -14.03 -2.33 -5.61
N LEU A 59 -14.75 -3.13 -6.41
CA LEU A 59 -14.96 -4.55 -6.12
C LEU A 59 -13.63 -5.33 -6.11
N LYS A 60 -12.73 -5.05 -7.05
CA LYS A 60 -11.39 -5.67 -7.07
C LYS A 60 -10.57 -5.28 -5.83
N SER A 61 -10.56 -3.99 -5.47
CA SER A 61 -9.84 -3.51 -4.29
C SER A 61 -10.41 -4.09 -3.00
N PHE A 62 -11.73 -4.19 -2.88
CA PHE A 62 -12.39 -4.86 -1.75
C PHE A 62 -12.07 -6.35 -1.67
N HIS A 63 -12.11 -7.07 -2.81
CA HIS A 63 -11.75 -8.48 -2.85
C HIS A 63 -10.31 -8.69 -2.38
N CYS A 64 -9.35 -7.88 -2.86
CA CYS A 64 -7.97 -7.94 -2.42
C CYS A 64 -7.80 -7.58 -0.93
N PHE A 65 -8.56 -6.60 -0.43
CA PHE A 65 -8.60 -6.25 0.99
C PHE A 65 -9.09 -7.44 1.83
N ALA A 66 -10.16 -8.11 1.41
CA ALA A 66 -10.73 -9.26 2.10
C ALA A 66 -9.75 -10.45 2.12
N GLU A 67 -9.11 -10.77 0.99
CA GLU A 67 -8.11 -11.85 0.90
C GLU A 67 -6.90 -11.60 1.82
N ALA A 68 -6.41 -10.35 1.87
CA ALA A 68 -5.34 -9.97 2.77
C ALA A 68 -5.76 -10.10 4.25
N ALA A 69 -6.98 -9.69 4.60
CA ALA A 69 -7.52 -9.84 5.95
C ALA A 69 -7.71 -11.32 6.33
N MET A 70 -8.27 -12.14 5.44
CA MET A 70 -8.46 -13.57 5.68
C MET A 70 -7.13 -14.31 5.83
N SER A 71 -6.08 -13.89 5.11
CA SER A 71 -4.74 -14.44 5.28
C SER A 71 -4.17 -14.24 6.69
N LEU A 72 -4.50 -13.13 7.36
CA LEU A 72 -4.13 -12.89 8.75
C LEU A 72 -4.86 -13.82 9.73
N VAL A 73 -6.11 -14.18 9.42
CA VAL A 73 -6.95 -15.06 10.24
C VAL A 73 -6.47 -16.51 10.12
N HIS A 74 -6.17 -16.95 8.89
CA HIS A 74 -5.86 -18.35 8.60
C HIS A 74 -4.48 -18.84 9.09
N ARG A 75 -3.68 -18.01 9.79
CA ARG A 75 -2.36 -18.30 10.40
C ARG A 75 -1.64 -19.51 9.75
N ARG A 76 -1.29 -19.40 8.47
CA ARG A 76 -0.31 -20.29 7.86
C ARG A 76 1.06 -19.64 7.97
N HIS A 77 2.08 -20.47 8.22
CA HIS A 77 3.47 -20.02 8.25
C HIS A 77 3.76 -19.21 6.98
N CYS A 78 3.99 -17.90 7.13
CA CYS A 78 4.24 -17.00 6.00
C CYS A 78 5.50 -17.43 5.26
N SER A 79 5.34 -18.28 4.25
CA SER A 79 6.39 -18.53 3.28
C SER A 79 6.68 -17.24 2.51
N ALA A 80 7.88 -17.13 1.95
CA ALA A 80 8.24 -15.98 1.10
C ALA A 80 7.27 -15.80 -0.09
N GLN A 81 6.66 -16.89 -0.57
CA GLN A 81 5.65 -16.88 -1.62
C GLN A 81 4.33 -16.27 -1.14
N GLU A 82 3.88 -16.59 0.07
CA GLU A 82 2.67 -16.00 0.66
C GLU A 82 2.86 -14.51 0.98
N ALA A 83 4.05 -14.11 1.46
CA ALA A 83 4.38 -12.70 1.65
C ALA A 83 4.31 -11.91 0.33
N SER A 84 4.80 -12.49 -0.76
CA SER A 84 4.72 -11.86 -2.10
C SER A 84 3.28 -11.72 -2.60
N ARG A 85 2.45 -12.74 -2.39
CA ARG A 85 1.00 -12.67 -2.70
C ARG A 85 0.29 -11.62 -1.86
N LEU A 86 0.59 -11.55 -0.57
CA LEU A 86 0.01 -10.60 0.36
C LEU A 86 0.34 -9.15 -0.02
N ARG A 87 1.58 -8.88 -0.46
CA ARG A 87 1.97 -7.58 -1.05
C ARG A 87 1.15 -7.23 -2.28
N GLY A 88 0.91 -8.20 -3.16
CA GLY A 88 0.08 -8.02 -4.34
C GLY A 88 -1.35 -7.61 -3.97
N TRP A 89 -1.96 -8.29 -2.99
CA TRP A 89 -3.29 -7.93 -2.50
C TRP A 89 -3.32 -6.55 -1.84
N LEU A 90 -2.34 -6.22 -0.98
CA LEU A 90 -2.26 -4.90 -0.34
C LEU A 90 -2.09 -3.77 -1.37
N SER A 91 -1.27 -3.99 -2.40
CA SER A 91 -1.08 -3.03 -3.50
C SER A 91 -2.38 -2.77 -4.27
N GLU A 92 -3.10 -3.85 -4.63
CA GLU A 92 -4.37 -3.73 -5.36
C GLU A 92 -5.50 -3.13 -4.50
N ALA A 93 -5.52 -3.44 -3.21
CA ALA A 93 -6.46 -2.90 -2.25
C ALA A 93 -6.23 -1.40 -1.98
N ALA A 94 -4.98 -0.94 -1.99
CA ALA A 94 -4.60 0.46 -1.80
C ALA A 94 -4.53 1.27 -3.11
N PHE A 95 -5.04 0.75 -4.22
CA PHE A 95 -5.03 1.46 -5.49
C PHE A 95 -5.76 2.80 -5.40
N GLY A 96 -5.12 3.86 -5.92
CA GLY A 96 -5.59 5.24 -5.77
C GLY A 96 -5.13 5.92 -4.47
N LEU A 97 -4.81 5.17 -3.42
CA LEU A 97 -4.40 5.71 -2.12
C LEU A 97 -2.89 5.89 -1.95
N THR A 98 -2.09 5.24 -2.79
CA THR A 98 -0.64 5.36 -2.78
C THR A 98 -0.22 6.46 -3.72
N SER A 99 0.42 7.51 -3.22
CA SER A 99 1.14 8.45 -4.06
C SER A 99 2.37 7.72 -4.61
N GLN A 100 2.23 7.00 -5.73
CA GLN A 100 3.42 6.58 -6.44
C GLN A 100 4.10 7.86 -6.97
N PRO A 101 5.33 8.22 -6.57
CA PRO A 101 6.14 8.97 -7.50
C PRO A 101 6.27 8.08 -8.75
N PRO A 102 5.96 8.59 -9.96
CA PRO A 102 6.23 7.84 -11.17
C PRO A 102 7.69 7.43 -11.11
N LYS A 103 7.97 6.13 -11.21
CA LYS A 103 9.34 5.70 -11.43
C LYS A 103 9.79 6.40 -12.72
N LEU A 104 10.68 7.38 -12.59
CA LEU A 104 11.42 7.97 -13.69
C LEU A 104 12.22 6.85 -14.35
N GLY A 105 11.59 6.10 -15.24
CA GLY A 105 12.22 5.35 -16.31
C GLY A 105 12.45 6.28 -17.50
N GLY A 106 13.13 7.39 -17.26
CA GLY A 106 13.33 8.46 -18.24
C GLY A 106 14.71 9.06 -18.11
N GLN A 107 15.76 8.27 -18.36
CA GLN A 107 17.10 8.83 -18.60
C GLN A 107 17.94 7.94 -19.52
N ARG A 108 17.79 8.17 -20.83
CA ARG A 108 18.86 8.41 -21.82
C ARG A 108 18.23 9.39 -22.82
N ARG A 109 18.35 10.73 -22.73
CA ARG A 109 19.52 11.60 -23.05
C ARG A 109 20.35 11.02 -24.20
N ILE A 110 20.67 11.68 -25.30
CA ILE A 110 20.54 13.05 -25.85
C ILE A 110 20.79 12.84 -27.36
N GLY A 111 20.19 13.66 -28.24
CA GLY A 111 20.52 13.65 -29.66
C GLY A 111 21.90 14.25 -29.95
N ASP A 112 22.61 13.65 -30.90
CA ASP A 112 23.30 14.27 -32.05
C ASP A 112 23.59 13.16 -33.07
#